data_AF-A0A1F8WT97-F1
#
_entry.id   AF-A0A1F8WT97-F1
#
_cell.length_a   1.000
_cell.length_b   1.000
_cell.length_c   1.000
_cell.angle_alpha   90.00
_cell.angle_beta   90.00
_cell.angle_gamma   90.00
#
_symmetry.space_group_name_H-M   'P 1'
#
loop_
_entity.id
_entity.type
_entity.pdbx_description
1 polymer ?
#
loop_
_entity_poly.entity_id
_entity_poly.type
_entity_poly.pdbx_seq_one_letter_code
_entity_poly.pdbx_strand_id
1 'polypeptide(L)'
;MKTLIAFVLFTTAFVCDEKPTSPTVHFTLTIEDHSSTPYQFPEGIYYTFNFPRLDTTIDIENTILELIASGIPVRDVWYKRYSGSCHPPGSVVVLPAVVPPALILRLEQHSPNLVAMNFVEESQPVTGWCAYTVSHYHIT
;
A
#
# COMPACT_ATOMS: atom_id res chain seq x y z
N MET A 1 72.80 16.57 -19.69
CA MET A 1 72.01 15.32 -19.66
C MET A 1 71.68 14.98 -18.21
N LYS A 2 70.41 15.12 -17.82
CA LYS A 2 69.86 14.56 -16.58
C LYS A 2 68.40 14.18 -16.87
N THR A 3 68.19 12.91 -17.15
CA THR A 3 66.88 12.29 -17.31
C THR A 3 66.30 12.07 -15.92
N LEU A 4 65.16 12.66 -15.61
CA LEU A 4 64.42 12.39 -14.38
C LEU A 4 63.12 11.69 -14.77
N ILE A 5 63.08 10.40 -14.43
CA ILE A 5 61.98 9.48 -14.68
C ILE A 5 60.85 9.84 -13.70
N ALA A 6 59.70 10.27 -14.23
CA ALA A 6 58.49 10.49 -13.45
C ALA A 6 57.75 9.16 -13.26
N PHE A 7 57.64 8.71 -12.02
CA PHE A 7 56.90 7.53 -11.61
C PHE A 7 55.42 7.91 -11.44
N VAL A 8 54.55 7.47 -12.36
CA VAL A 8 53.10 7.71 -12.26
C VAL A 8 52.49 6.60 -11.38
N LEU A 9 52.10 6.96 -10.16
CA LEU A 9 51.25 6.11 -9.33
C LEU A 9 49.82 6.12 -9.90
N PHE A 10 49.38 4.99 -10.44
CA PHE A 10 47.96 4.73 -10.71
C PHE A 10 47.26 4.43 -9.38
N THR A 11 46.54 5.42 -8.83
CA THR A 11 45.58 5.17 -7.74
C THR A 11 44.28 4.67 -8.37
N THR A 12 44.04 3.36 -8.29
CA THR A 12 42.72 2.78 -8.60
C THR A 12 41.74 3.25 -7.51
N ALA A 13 40.92 4.23 -7.83
CA ALA A 13 39.77 4.56 -7.02
C ALA A 13 38.80 3.36 -7.11
N PHE A 14 38.74 2.57 -6.04
CA PHE A 14 37.61 1.69 -5.79
C PHE A 14 36.39 2.61 -5.60
N VAL A 15 35.62 2.81 -6.67
CA VAL A 15 34.26 3.30 -6.53
C VAL A 15 33.49 2.13 -5.92
N CYS A 16 33.39 2.12 -4.60
CA CYS A 16 32.35 1.34 -3.94
C CYS A 16 31.03 1.86 -4.49
N ASP A 17 30.34 1.03 -5.27
CA ASP A 17 28.90 1.16 -5.50
C ASP A 17 28.22 0.99 -4.13
N GLU A 18 28.17 2.07 -3.34
CA GLU A 18 27.18 2.19 -2.28
C GLU A 18 25.84 2.22 -2.98
N LYS A 19 25.24 1.03 -3.10
CA LYS A 19 23.86 0.88 -3.52
C LYS A 19 23.05 1.85 -2.66
N PRO A 20 22.36 2.86 -3.24
CA PRO A 20 21.61 3.81 -2.45
C PRO A 20 20.66 3.03 -1.55
N THR A 21 20.80 3.22 -0.24
CA THR A 21 19.86 2.67 0.73
C THR A 21 18.47 3.10 0.27
N SER A 22 17.65 2.15 -0.19
CA SER A 22 16.28 2.47 -0.58
C SER A 22 15.64 3.16 0.62
N PRO A 23 14.92 4.29 0.42
CA PRO A 23 14.27 4.99 1.51
C PRO A 23 13.41 3.97 2.27
N THR A 24 13.64 3.86 3.58
CA THR A 24 12.81 3.03 4.43
C THR A 24 11.42 3.64 4.44
N VAL A 25 10.47 2.99 3.80
CA VAL A 25 9.06 3.40 3.85
C VAL A 25 8.56 3.16 5.26
N HIS A 26 8.01 4.19 5.89
CA HIS A 26 7.38 4.09 7.19
C HIS A 26 5.86 4.16 7.04
N PHE A 27 5.16 3.25 7.70
CA PHE A 27 3.70 3.29 7.79
C PHE A 27 3.22 2.94 9.20
N THR A 28 2.08 3.50 9.57
CA THR A 28 1.37 3.17 10.83
C THR A 28 0.09 2.43 10.52
N LEU A 29 -0.18 1.32 11.23
CA LEU A 29 -1.41 0.54 11.09
C LEU A 29 -2.41 0.91 12.20
N THR A 30 -3.61 1.32 11.80
CA THR A 30 -4.79 1.42 12.68
C THR A 30 -5.85 0.40 12.27
N ILE A 31 -6.63 -0.07 13.24
CA ILE A 31 -7.80 -0.91 12.98
C ILE A 31 -9.05 -0.05 13.19
N GLU A 32 -9.88 0.03 12.16
CA GLU A 32 -11.01 0.96 12.08
C GLU A 32 -12.33 0.21 11.93
N ASP A 33 -13.39 0.86 12.41
CA ASP A 33 -14.77 0.45 12.25
C ASP A 33 -15.48 1.41 11.29
N HIS A 34 -15.76 0.93 10.08
CA HIS A 34 -16.42 1.70 9.03
C HIS A 34 -17.93 1.43 8.97
N SER A 35 -18.48 0.62 9.88
CA SER A 35 -19.85 0.12 9.77
C SER A 35 -20.74 0.50 10.95
N SER A 36 -20.21 0.80 12.14
CA SER A 36 -21.05 1.27 13.27
C SER A 36 -21.44 2.74 13.15
N THR A 37 -20.61 3.54 12.48
CA THR A 37 -20.89 4.95 12.19
C THR A 37 -20.57 5.25 10.73
N PRO A 38 -21.23 6.24 10.09
CA PRO A 38 -20.85 6.67 8.75
C PRO A 38 -19.38 7.06 8.72
N TYR A 39 -18.58 6.29 7.98
CA TYR A 39 -17.17 6.59 7.78
C TYR A 39 -17.01 7.55 6.62
N GLN A 40 -16.26 8.63 6.84
CA GLN A 40 -15.92 9.58 5.80
C GLN A 40 -14.45 9.42 5.46
N PHE A 41 -14.19 8.95 4.24
CA PHE A 41 -12.84 8.96 3.70
C PHE A 41 -12.35 10.42 3.58
N PRO A 42 -11.05 10.68 3.82
CA PRO A 42 -10.46 12.02 3.62
C PRO A 42 -10.64 12.54 2.18
N GLU A 43 -10.16 13.75 1.87
CA GLU A 43 -10.09 14.17 0.47
C GLU A 43 -8.90 13.49 -0.24
N GLY A 44 -9.08 13.06 -1.49
CA GLY A 44 -8.00 12.48 -2.30
C GLY A 44 -8.50 11.77 -3.56
N ILE A 45 -7.57 11.16 -4.28
CA ILE A 45 -7.86 10.34 -5.45
C ILE A 45 -7.83 8.88 -5.01
N TYR A 46 -8.92 8.15 -5.27
CA TYR A 46 -9.10 6.79 -4.78
C TYR A 46 -9.01 5.76 -5.88
N TYR A 47 -8.35 4.65 -5.55
CA TYR A 47 -8.28 3.48 -6.41
C TYR A 47 -8.67 2.23 -5.62
N THR A 48 -9.60 1.44 -6.15
CA THR A 48 -10.06 0.18 -5.57
C THR A 48 -9.48 -0.99 -6.35
N PHE A 49 -8.95 -1.99 -5.65
CA PHE A 49 -8.43 -3.19 -6.32
C PHE A 49 -9.59 -4.10 -6.76
N ASN A 50 -9.59 -4.48 -8.03
CA ASN A 50 -10.60 -5.38 -8.57
C ASN A 50 -10.25 -6.85 -8.29
N PHE A 51 -10.63 -7.37 -7.14
CA PHE A 51 -10.28 -8.75 -6.76
C PHE A 51 -10.76 -9.79 -7.79
N PRO A 52 -9.86 -10.61 -8.37
CA PRO A 52 -10.27 -11.63 -9.35
C PRO A 52 -11.09 -12.76 -8.73
N ARG A 53 -10.92 -13.00 -7.43
CA ARG A 53 -11.72 -13.92 -6.61
C ARG A 53 -11.91 -13.33 -5.22
N LEU A 54 -13.01 -13.69 -4.56
CA LEU A 54 -13.29 -13.24 -3.19
C LEU A 54 -12.24 -13.74 -2.20
N ASP A 55 -11.70 -14.94 -2.40
CA ASP A 55 -10.74 -15.56 -1.49
C ASP A 55 -9.27 -15.17 -1.76
N THR A 56 -9.03 -14.23 -2.67
CA THR A 56 -7.68 -13.76 -2.97
C THR A 56 -7.03 -13.17 -1.72
N THR A 57 -5.91 -13.75 -1.32
CA THR A 57 -5.07 -13.25 -0.24
C THR A 57 -4.05 -12.26 -0.82
N ILE A 58 -3.90 -11.12 -0.16
CA ILE A 58 -2.89 -10.10 -0.51
C ILE A 58 -2.02 -9.86 0.73
N ASP A 59 -0.70 -9.85 0.53
CA ASP A 59 0.25 -9.30 1.49
C ASP A 59 0.28 -7.78 1.32
N ILE A 60 -0.42 -7.07 2.21
CA ILE A 60 -0.65 -5.63 2.07
C ILE A 60 0.64 -4.84 2.28
N GLU A 61 1.49 -5.26 3.21
CA GLU A 61 2.74 -4.56 3.49
C GLU A 61 3.67 -4.69 2.29
N ASN A 62 3.84 -5.89 1.74
CA ASN A 62 4.63 -6.07 0.52
C ASN A 62 4.02 -5.31 -0.67
N THR A 63 2.70 -5.31 -0.82
CA THR A 63 2.02 -4.56 -1.88
C THR A 63 2.27 -3.05 -1.77
N ILE A 64 2.22 -2.48 -0.56
CA ILE A 64 2.54 -1.06 -0.33
C ILE A 64 3.99 -0.76 -0.75
N LEU A 65 4.93 -1.61 -0.35
CA LEU A 65 6.34 -1.45 -0.70
C LEU A 65 6.56 -1.52 -2.22
N GLU A 66 5.92 -2.44 -2.91
CA GLU A 66 6.00 -2.58 -4.37
C GLU A 66 5.40 -1.38 -5.12
N LEU A 67 4.27 -0.85 -4.64
CA LEU A 67 3.65 0.35 -5.20
C LEU A 67 4.58 1.56 -5.09
N ILE A 68 5.18 1.77 -3.92
CA ILE A 68 6.12 2.88 -3.68
C ILE A 68 7.41 2.69 -4.48
N ALA A 69 7.94 1.47 -4.54
CA ALA A 69 9.10 1.15 -5.37
C ALA A 69 8.83 1.38 -6.87
N SER A 70 7.56 1.26 -7.30
CA SER A 70 7.11 1.55 -8.67
C SER A 70 6.83 3.04 -8.92
N GLY A 71 7.16 3.91 -7.95
CA GLY A 71 6.98 5.35 -8.06
C GLY A 71 5.54 5.82 -7.83
N ILE A 72 4.69 5.00 -7.21
CA ILE A 72 3.30 5.36 -6.91
C ILE A 72 3.24 5.91 -5.47
N PRO A 73 2.98 7.22 -5.28
CA PRO A 73 3.01 7.86 -3.97
C PRO A 73 1.69 7.62 -3.22
N VAL A 74 1.52 6.41 -2.68
CA VAL A 74 0.36 6.04 -1.87
C VAL A 74 0.43 6.76 -0.52
N ARG A 75 -0.67 7.39 -0.11
CA ARG A 75 -0.80 8.04 1.20
C ARG A 75 -1.47 7.16 2.23
N ASP A 76 -2.56 6.51 1.83
CA ASP A 76 -3.32 5.65 2.72
C ASP A 76 -3.75 4.39 2.00
N VAL A 77 -3.83 3.29 2.76
CA VAL A 77 -4.37 2.02 2.30
C VAL A 77 -5.39 1.50 3.30
N TRP A 78 -6.61 1.27 2.84
CA TRP A 78 -7.62 0.52 3.60
C TRP A 78 -7.73 -0.88 3.05
N TYR A 79 -7.63 -1.87 3.93
CA TYR A 79 -7.76 -3.27 3.58
C TYR A 79 -8.74 -3.99 4.50
N LYS A 80 -9.58 -4.80 3.88
CA LYS A 80 -10.40 -5.79 4.56
C LYS A 80 -10.27 -7.11 3.83
N ARG A 81 -9.93 -8.16 4.57
CA ARG A 81 -9.91 -9.52 4.03
C ARG A 81 -11.32 -10.06 3.82
N TYR A 82 -11.44 -11.03 2.93
CA TYR A 82 -12.64 -11.84 2.82
C TYR A 82 -12.94 -12.56 4.14
N SER A 83 -14.24 -12.65 4.44
CA SER A 83 -14.76 -13.42 5.56
C SER A 83 -16.10 -14.07 5.20
N GLY A 84 -16.29 -15.30 5.65
CA GLY A 84 -17.59 -15.99 5.61
C GLY A 84 -18.51 -15.63 6.77
N SER A 85 -18.08 -14.72 7.64
CA SER A 85 -18.83 -14.27 8.80
C SER A 85 -18.65 -12.79 9.10
N CYS A 86 -19.69 -12.19 9.66
CA CYS A 86 -19.70 -10.83 10.13
C CYS A 86 -19.83 -10.80 11.66
N HIS A 87 -19.00 -10.02 12.33
CA HIS A 87 -19.05 -9.86 13.79
C HIS A 87 -19.20 -8.38 14.15
N PRO A 88 -20.42 -7.91 14.42
CA PRO A 88 -20.64 -6.53 14.86
C PRO A 88 -19.88 -6.21 16.16
N PRO A 89 -19.31 -5.00 16.30
CA PRO A 89 -18.63 -4.52 17.49
C PRO A 89 -19.54 -4.61 18.71
N GLY A 90 -19.00 -5.13 19.81
CA GLY A 90 -19.75 -5.31 21.05
C GLY A 90 -20.79 -6.43 21.03
N SER A 91 -20.99 -7.13 19.91
CA SER A 91 -21.81 -8.34 19.85
C SER A 91 -20.99 -9.57 20.25
N VAL A 92 -21.65 -10.61 20.75
CA VAL A 92 -21.08 -11.97 20.88
C VAL A 92 -21.61 -12.91 19.78
N VAL A 93 -22.46 -12.39 18.90
CA VAL A 93 -23.12 -13.13 17.81
C VAL A 93 -22.31 -12.96 16.54
N VAL A 94 -21.87 -14.08 15.97
CA VAL A 94 -21.27 -14.17 14.64
C VAL A 94 -22.38 -14.50 13.64
N LEU A 95 -22.59 -13.65 12.63
CA LEU A 95 -23.56 -13.90 11.57
C LEU A 95 -22.87 -14.52 10.35
N PRO A 96 -23.40 -15.59 9.76
CA PRO A 96 -22.92 -16.08 8.48
C PRO A 96 -23.21 -15.02 7.40
N ALA A 97 -22.17 -14.55 6.73
CA ALA A 97 -22.29 -13.47 5.74
C ALA A 97 -21.13 -13.56 4.75
N VAL A 98 -21.42 -13.35 3.47
CA VAL A 98 -20.36 -13.17 2.47
C VAL A 98 -19.86 -11.74 2.59
N VAL A 99 -18.70 -11.58 3.20
CA VAL A 99 -18.04 -10.29 3.34
C VAL A 99 -16.94 -10.21 2.28
N PRO A 100 -17.15 -9.47 1.18
CA PRO A 100 -16.14 -9.37 0.13
C PRO A 100 -14.89 -8.66 0.65
N PRO A 101 -13.70 -9.00 0.09
CA PRO A 101 -12.50 -8.25 0.39
C PRO A 101 -12.60 -6.84 -0.22
N ALA A 102 -11.87 -5.89 0.37
CA ALA A 102 -11.73 -4.55 -0.14
C ALA A 102 -10.27 -4.10 0.04
N LEU A 103 -9.71 -3.46 -0.98
CA LEU A 103 -8.41 -2.83 -0.95
C LEU A 103 -8.55 -1.48 -1.65
N ILE A 104 -8.31 -0.41 -0.92
CA ILE A 104 -8.50 0.96 -1.36
C ILE A 104 -7.20 1.71 -1.13
N LEU A 105 -6.71 2.40 -2.15
CA LEU A 105 -5.57 3.30 -2.07
C LEU A 105 -6.08 4.75 -2.12
N ARG A 106 -5.50 5.64 -1.31
CA ARG A 106 -5.59 7.09 -1.52
C ARG A 106 -4.25 7.62 -2.00
N LEU A 107 -4.30 8.41 -3.06
CA LEU A 107 -3.16 9.11 -3.65
C LEU A 107 -3.41 10.62 -3.65
N GLU A 108 -2.31 11.40 -3.74
CA GLU A 108 -2.36 12.85 -3.97
C GLU A 108 -2.44 13.22 -5.45
N GLN A 109 -2.06 12.31 -6.34
CA GLN A 109 -1.98 12.54 -7.78
C GLN A 109 -2.47 11.30 -8.53
N HIS A 110 -3.06 11.49 -9.70
CA HIS A 110 -3.50 10.38 -10.55
C HIS A 110 -2.31 9.51 -10.95
N SER A 111 -2.50 8.19 -10.96
CA SER A 111 -1.49 7.23 -11.38
C SER A 111 -2.07 6.28 -12.43
N PRO A 112 -1.82 6.51 -13.73
CA PRO A 112 -2.36 5.65 -14.79
C PRO A 112 -1.82 4.22 -14.73
N ASN A 113 -0.67 4.02 -14.08
CA ASN A 113 -0.05 2.70 -13.90
C ASN A 113 -0.89 1.76 -13.02
N LEU A 114 -1.76 2.29 -12.16
CA LEU A 114 -2.62 1.50 -11.29
C LEU A 114 -3.64 0.66 -12.07
N VAL A 115 -4.09 1.13 -13.24
CA VAL A 115 -5.01 0.37 -14.10
C VAL A 115 -4.36 -0.92 -14.60
N ALA A 116 -3.07 -0.88 -14.96
CA ALA A 116 -2.32 -2.08 -15.36
C ALA A 116 -2.13 -3.05 -14.19
N MET A 117 -2.22 -2.56 -12.95
CA MET A 117 -2.17 -3.33 -11.71
C MET A 117 -3.57 -3.74 -11.23
N ASN A 118 -4.59 -3.67 -12.10
CA ASN A 118 -5.97 -4.10 -11.82
C ASN A 118 -6.66 -3.30 -10.70
N PHE A 119 -6.27 -2.03 -10.56
CA PHE A 119 -7.02 -1.05 -9.79
C PHE A 119 -7.95 -0.23 -10.67
N VAL A 120 -9.05 0.24 -10.09
CA VAL A 120 -10.06 1.08 -10.75
C VAL A 120 -10.19 2.38 -9.95
N GLU A 121 -10.21 3.52 -10.64
CA GLU A 121 -10.43 4.80 -9.98
C GLU A 121 -11.88 4.91 -9.50
N GLU A 122 -12.09 5.35 -8.25
CA GLU A 122 -13.40 5.40 -7.61
C GLU A 122 -13.64 6.81 -7.04
N SER A 123 -14.80 7.41 -7.29
CA SER A 123 -15.14 8.70 -6.70
C SER A 123 -15.67 8.59 -5.27
N GLN A 124 -16.18 7.41 -4.90
CA GLN A 124 -16.80 7.13 -3.61
C GLN A 124 -16.34 5.75 -3.10
N PRO A 125 -15.15 5.67 -2.50
CA PRO A 125 -14.62 4.42 -1.97
C PRO A 125 -15.54 3.82 -0.89
N VAL A 126 -15.71 2.50 -0.91
CA VAL A 126 -16.47 1.75 0.09
C VAL A 126 -15.76 0.45 0.46
N THR A 127 -15.70 0.14 1.76
CA THR A 127 -15.16 -1.13 2.28
C THR A 127 -16.24 -2.22 2.46
N GLY A 128 -17.49 -1.88 2.12
CA GLY A 128 -18.66 -2.77 2.17
C GLY A 128 -19.42 -2.78 3.49
N TRP A 129 -20.53 -3.50 3.54
CA TRP A 129 -21.56 -3.42 4.58
C TRP A 129 -21.20 -4.07 5.92
N CYS A 130 -20.18 -4.93 5.94
CA CYS A 130 -19.64 -5.51 7.17
C CYS A 130 -18.16 -5.17 7.27
N ALA A 131 -17.88 -3.89 7.46
CA ALA A 131 -16.53 -3.33 7.54
C ALA A 131 -16.19 -2.89 8.97
N TYR A 132 -16.44 -3.76 9.94
CA TYR A 132 -16.18 -3.50 11.36
C TYR A 132 -14.71 -3.61 11.77
N THR A 133 -13.90 -4.25 10.92
CA THR A 133 -12.46 -4.42 11.14
C THR A 133 -11.77 -4.17 9.81
N VAL A 134 -11.40 -2.93 9.57
CA VAL A 134 -10.64 -2.48 8.41
C VAL A 134 -9.25 -2.10 8.87
N SER A 135 -8.23 -2.69 8.26
CA SER A 135 -6.84 -2.28 8.45
C SER A 135 -6.61 -1.00 7.66
N HIS A 136 -6.15 0.07 8.31
CA HIS A 136 -5.80 1.33 7.68
C HIS A 136 -4.31 1.62 7.89
N TYR A 137 -3.56 1.64 6.79
CA TYR A 137 -2.13 1.95 6.76
C TYR A 137 -1.95 3.40 6.35
N HIS A 138 -1.35 4.20 7.22
CA HIS A 138 -0.97 5.60 6.99
C HIS A 138 0.49 5.66 6.58
N ILE A 139 0.80 6.09 5.37
CA ILE A 139 2.17 6.16 4.83
C ILE A 139 2.74 7.56 5.04
N THR A 140 3.94 7.64 5.63
CA THR A 140 4.65 8.89 5.94
C THR A 140 5.90 9.07 5.11
#